data_AF-A0A5Q4E3Q2-F1
#
_entry.id   AF-A0A5Q4E3Q2-F1
#
_cell.length_a   1.000
_cell.length_b   1.000
_cell.length_c   1.000
_cell.angle_alpha   90.00
_cell.angle_beta   90.00
_cell.angle_gamma   90.00
#
_symmetry.space_group_name_H-M   'P 1'
#
loop_
_entity.id
_entity.type
_entity.pdbx_description
1 polymer ?
#
loop_
_entity_poly.entity_id
_entity_poly.type
_entity_poly.pdbx_seq_one_letter_code
_entity_poly.pdbx_strand_id
1 'polypeptide(L)'
;MTSNDIKILYVDDEPINLMIFEKLFRKKYKVIGASSGEEGLQALSKTPDLKVVISDMNMPGMTGMEFISKAKARYPRMCYFVLTGYEVTPDITQAIESGMISKYFMKPFSTKEIDESITSALLR
;
A
#
# COMPACT_ATOMS: atom_id res chain seq x y z
N MET A 1 -12.01 -1.10 19.07
CA MET A 1 -12.47 -0.83 17.70
C MET A 1 -12.44 -2.13 16.95
N THR A 2 -13.58 -2.68 16.56
CA THR A 2 -13.63 -3.87 15.69
C THR A 2 -13.28 -3.42 14.28
N SER A 3 -12.07 -3.71 13.82
CA SER A 3 -11.39 -3.11 12.65
C SER A 3 -12.04 -3.26 11.26
N ASN A 4 -13.27 -3.76 11.13
CA ASN A 4 -13.86 -4.11 9.83
C ASN A 4 -14.21 -2.89 8.92
N ASP A 5 -14.12 -1.67 9.44
CA ASP A 5 -14.35 -0.43 8.67
C ASP A 5 -13.07 0.18 8.07
N ILE A 6 -11.88 -0.33 8.44
CA ILE A 6 -10.62 0.19 7.90
C ILE A 6 -10.43 -0.34 6.48
N LYS A 7 -10.39 0.58 5.51
CA LYS A 7 -10.14 0.28 4.10
C LYS A 7 -8.67 0.47 3.75
N ILE A 8 -8.11 -0.55 3.11
CA ILE A 8 -6.74 -0.56 2.61
C ILE A 8 -6.73 -0.83 1.11
N LEU A 9 -5.91 -0.10 0.36
CA LEU A 9 -5.64 -0.36 -1.05
C LEU A 9 -4.34 -1.16 -1.14
N TYR A 10 -4.39 -2.30 -1.82
CA TYR A 10 -3.21 -3.04 -2.22
C TYR A 10 -3.09 -3.02 -3.75
N VAL A 11 -1.95 -2.58 -4.25
CA VAL A 11 -1.66 -2.47 -5.68
C VAL A 11 -0.50 -3.38 -6.04
N ASP A 12 -0.75 -4.33 -6.95
CA ASP A 12 0.22 -5.33 -7.41
C ASP A 12 -0.29 -5.86 -8.76
N ASP A 13 0.58 -5.93 -9.77
CA ASP A 13 0.20 -6.38 -11.11
C ASP A 13 -0.01 -7.89 -11.19
N GLU A 14 0.47 -8.65 -10.21
CA GLU A 14 0.24 -10.10 -10.15
C GLU A 14 -1.08 -10.43 -9.43
N PRO A 15 -2.08 -11.03 -10.12
CA PRO A 15 -3.37 -11.35 -9.51
C PRO A 15 -3.28 -12.28 -8.29
N ILE A 16 -2.26 -13.15 -8.28
CA ILE A 16 -2.01 -14.07 -7.16
C ILE A 16 -1.61 -13.32 -5.89
N ASN A 17 -0.81 -12.26 -6.00
CA ASN A 17 -0.41 -11.44 -4.86
C ASN A 17 -1.61 -10.71 -4.28
N LEU A 18 -2.46 -10.12 -5.14
CA LEU A 18 -3.70 -9.47 -4.72
C LEU A 18 -4.60 -10.43 -3.94
N MET A 19 -4.80 -11.65 -4.46
CA MET A 19 -5.61 -12.69 -3.83
C MET A 19 -5.04 -13.16 -2.50
N ILE A 20 -3.73 -13.38 -2.41
CA ILE A 20 -3.06 -13.78 -1.16
C ILE A 20 -3.21 -12.68 -0.11
N PHE A 21 -2.92 -11.43 -0.50
CA PHE A 21 -2.98 -10.30 0.41
C PHE A 21 -4.41 -10.09 0.95
N GLU A 22 -5.42 -10.12 0.08
CA GLU A 22 -6.82 -10.06 0.49
C GLU A 22 -7.15 -11.19 1.48
N LYS A 23 -6.79 -12.43 1.19
CA LYS A 23 -7.07 -13.58 2.07
C LYS A 23 -6.45 -13.44 3.46
N LEU A 24 -5.23 -12.90 3.55
CA LEU A 24 -4.50 -12.74 4.80
C LEU A 24 -5.13 -11.63 5.68
N PHE A 25 -5.65 -10.57 5.07
CA PHE A 25 -6.06 -9.36 5.78
C PHE A 25 -7.57 -9.14 5.87
N ARG A 26 -8.40 -9.83 5.07
CA ARG A 26 -9.87 -9.65 5.01
C ARG A 26 -10.62 -9.84 6.34
N LYS A 27 -10.01 -10.53 7.32
CA LYS A 27 -10.62 -10.71 8.66
C LYS A 27 -10.49 -9.45 9.53
N LYS A 28 -9.59 -8.54 9.18
CA LYS A 28 -9.26 -7.34 9.95
C LYS A 28 -9.52 -6.05 9.18
N TYR A 29 -9.39 -6.06 7.85
CA TYR A 29 -9.47 -4.88 7.00
C TYR A 29 -10.33 -5.17 5.78
N LYS A 30 -10.96 -4.11 5.23
CA LYS A 30 -11.58 -4.16 3.91
C LYS A 30 -10.50 -3.87 2.86
N VAL A 31 -9.97 -4.94 2.27
CA VAL A 31 -8.94 -4.87 1.24
C VAL A 31 -9.56 -4.55 -0.11
N ILE A 32 -9.03 -3.54 -0.79
CA ILE A 32 -9.33 -3.20 -2.18
C ILE A 32 -8.07 -3.53 -2.97
N GLY A 33 -8.18 -4.44 -3.94
CA GLY A 33 -7.10 -4.77 -4.86
C GLY A 33 -7.14 -3.90 -6.12
N ALA A 34 -5.97 -3.58 -6.67
CA ALA A 34 -5.81 -2.95 -7.97
C ALA A 34 -4.63 -3.59 -8.71
N SER A 35 -4.81 -3.92 -9.99
CA SER A 35 -3.81 -4.62 -10.81
C SER A 35 -2.84 -3.69 -11.53
N SER A 36 -2.92 -2.39 -11.29
CA SER A 36 -1.99 -1.40 -11.82
C SER A 36 -2.04 -0.10 -11.03
N GLY A 37 -1.01 0.75 -11.18
CA GLY A 37 -1.01 2.10 -10.60
C GLY A 37 -2.19 2.95 -11.07
N GLU A 38 -2.65 2.78 -12.31
CA GLU A 38 -3.82 3.49 -12.85
C GLU A 38 -5.11 3.04 -12.16
N GLU A 39 -5.33 1.74 -12.03
CA GLU A 39 -6.45 1.19 -11.27
C GLU A 39 -6.39 1.62 -9.81
N GLY A 40 -5.19 1.68 -9.22
CA GLY A 40 -4.97 2.18 -7.88
C GLY A 40 -5.46 3.63 -7.73
N LEU A 41 -5.09 4.52 -8.65
CA LEU A 41 -5.55 5.92 -8.63
C LEU A 41 -7.07 6.03 -8.81
N GLN A 42 -7.67 5.18 -9.64
CA GLN A 42 -9.12 5.11 -9.78
C GLN A 42 -9.79 4.61 -8.49
N ALA A 43 -9.25 3.58 -7.85
CA ALA A 43 -9.75 3.04 -6.58
C ALA A 43 -9.72 4.09 -5.47
N LEU A 44 -8.65 4.89 -5.39
CA LEU A 44 -8.55 6.02 -4.47
C LEU A 44 -9.66 7.04 -4.70
N SER A 45 -9.93 7.42 -5.96
CA SER A 45 -11.00 8.38 -6.28
C SER A 45 -12.40 7.90 -5.90
N LYS A 46 -12.63 6.57 -5.93
CA LYS A 46 -13.92 5.95 -5.60
C LYS A 46 -14.07 5.64 -4.11
N THR A 47 -12.99 5.78 -3.32
CA THR A 47 -12.95 5.34 -1.92
C THR A 47 -12.46 6.46 -0.99
N PRO A 48 -13.31 7.45 -0.66
CA PRO A 48 -12.91 8.66 0.08
C PRO A 48 -12.48 8.40 1.53
N ASP A 49 -12.89 7.27 2.13
CA ASP A 49 -12.56 6.86 3.49
C ASP A 49 -11.34 5.93 3.59
N LEU A 50 -10.66 5.69 2.47
CA LEU A 50 -9.42 4.92 2.44
C LEU A 50 -8.31 5.65 3.21
N LYS A 51 -7.55 4.91 4.02
CA LYS A 51 -6.49 5.49 4.87
C LYS A 51 -5.10 4.98 4.55
N VAL A 52 -5.00 3.77 4.01
CA VAL A 52 -3.72 3.09 3.80
C VAL A 52 -3.61 2.57 2.39
N VAL A 53 -2.45 2.83 1.78
CA VAL A 53 -2.05 2.32 0.47
C VAL A 53 -0.79 1.49 0.63
N ILE A 54 -0.78 0.30 0.05
CA ILE A 54 0.38 -0.58 -0.03
C ILE A 54 0.58 -0.89 -1.52
N SER A 55 1.76 -0.61 -2.08
CA SER A 55 2.06 -0.83 -3.49
C SER A 55 3.26 -1.75 -3.67
N ASP A 56 3.21 -2.63 -4.66
CA ASP A 56 4.42 -3.22 -5.25
C ASP A 56 5.22 -2.13 -5.99
N MET A 57 6.53 -2.35 -6.11
CA MET A 57 7.44 -1.42 -6.78
C MET A 57 7.44 -1.60 -8.29
N ASN A 58 7.41 -2.85 -8.74
CA ASN A 58 7.66 -3.20 -10.12
C ASN A 58 6.35 -3.59 -10.78
N MET A 59 5.64 -2.58 -11.30
CA MET A 59 4.42 -2.78 -12.08
C MET A 59 4.64 -2.27 -13.51
N PRO A 60 4.14 -2.97 -14.53
CA PRO A 60 4.19 -2.51 -15.91
C PRO A 60 3.54 -1.13 -16.09
N GLY A 61 4.21 -0.25 -16.83
CA GLY A 61 3.72 1.08 -17.20
C GLY A 61 3.89 2.17 -16.14
N MET A 62 3.64 1.88 -14.86
CA MET A 62 3.84 2.83 -13.76
C MET A 62 4.44 2.14 -12.55
N THR A 63 5.60 2.60 -12.09
CA THR A 63 6.23 2.05 -10.88
C THR A 63 5.42 2.38 -9.62
N GLY A 64 5.62 1.59 -8.56
CA GLY A 64 5.00 1.85 -7.26
C GLY A 64 5.30 3.23 -6.70
N MET A 65 6.52 3.72 -6.90
CA MET A 65 6.93 5.06 -6.45
C MET A 65 6.26 6.17 -7.25
N GLU A 66 6.12 6.02 -8.58
CA GLU A 66 5.37 6.98 -9.39
C GLU A 66 3.89 7.01 -9.01
N PHE A 67 3.30 5.85 -8.76
CA PHE A 67 1.94 5.72 -8.27
C PHE A 67 1.77 6.43 -6.91
N ILE A 68 2.64 6.14 -5.94
CA ILE A 68 2.61 6.75 -4.60
C ILE A 68 2.79 8.26 -4.70
N SER A 69 3.74 8.74 -5.51
CA SER A 69 3.96 10.18 -5.72
C SER A 69 2.70 10.88 -6.23
N LYS A 70 2.05 10.32 -7.27
CA LYS A 70 0.78 10.84 -7.83
C LYS A 70 -0.36 10.75 -6.81
N ALA A 71 -0.46 9.66 -6.06
CA ALA A 71 -1.48 9.46 -5.05
C ALA A 71 -1.32 10.44 -3.89
N LYS A 72 -0.10 10.63 -3.39
CA LYS A 72 0.22 11.51 -2.25
C LYS A 72 0.00 12.98 -2.58
N ALA A 73 0.28 13.39 -3.82
CA ALA A 73 -0.04 14.74 -4.29
C ALA A 73 -1.55 15.06 -4.19
N ARG A 74 -2.41 14.06 -4.37
CA ARG A 74 -3.88 14.21 -4.28
C ARG A 74 -4.43 13.92 -2.88
N TYR A 75 -3.81 12.99 -2.15
CA TYR A 75 -4.30 12.48 -0.86
C TYR A 75 -3.18 12.48 0.20
N PRO A 76 -2.64 13.66 0.58
CA PRO A 76 -1.44 13.76 1.41
C PRO A 76 -1.59 13.23 2.84
N ARG A 77 -2.84 13.03 3.30
CA ARG A 77 -3.17 12.54 4.65
C ARG A 77 -3.26 11.01 4.75
N MET A 78 -3.09 10.28 3.65
CA MET A 78 -3.04 8.81 3.67
C MET A 78 -1.65 8.31 4.06
N CYS A 79 -1.58 7.09 4.57
CA CYS A 79 -0.33 6.40 4.83
C CYS A 79 0.04 5.52 3.65
N TYR A 80 1.29 5.61 3.22
CA TYR A 80 1.80 4.92 2.04
C TYR A 80 2.89 3.96 2.46
N PHE A 81 2.79 2.72 2.01
CA PHE A 81 3.78 1.69 2.20
C PHE A 81 4.15 1.06 0.87
N VAL A 82 5.35 0.48 0.84
CA VAL A 82 5.83 -0.34 -0.27
C VAL A 82 5.91 -1.79 0.19
N LEU A 83 5.51 -2.73 -0.64
CA LEU A 83 5.73 -4.16 -0.43
C LEU A 83 6.43 -4.72 -1.67
N THR A 84 7.71 -5.06 -1.60
CA THR A 84 8.49 -5.46 -2.78
C THR A 84 9.24 -6.77 -2.55
N GLY A 85 9.41 -7.55 -3.61
CA GLY A 85 10.32 -8.71 -3.62
C GLY A 85 11.76 -8.37 -4.04
N TYR A 86 12.03 -7.12 -4.39
CA TYR A 86 13.32 -6.66 -4.91
C TYR A 86 14.17 -5.99 -3.82
N GLU A 87 15.45 -5.78 -4.15
CA GLU A 87 16.36 -5.06 -3.28
C GLU A 87 15.90 -3.61 -3.06
N VAL A 88 16.14 -3.12 -1.85
CA VAL A 88 15.83 -1.75 -1.46
C VAL A 88 16.80 -0.82 -2.18
N THR A 89 16.27 0.01 -3.07
CA THR A 89 17.07 1.01 -3.77
C THR A 89 17.28 2.25 -2.90
N PRO A 90 18.33 3.07 -3.16
CA PRO A 90 18.50 4.36 -2.51
C PRO A 90 17.26 5.26 -2.59
N ASP A 91 16.47 5.14 -3.66
CA ASP A 91 15.22 5.88 -3.86
C ASP A 91 14.17 5.55 -2.79
N ILE A 92 14.07 4.28 -2.36
CA ILE A 92 13.15 3.87 -1.30
C ILE A 92 13.60 4.44 0.05
N THR A 93 14.91 4.43 0.31
CA THR A 93 15.49 5.03 1.52
C THR A 93 15.19 6.53 1.56
N GLN A 94 15.44 7.24 0.46
CA GLN A 94 15.13 8.67 0.35
C GLN A 94 13.63 8.94 0.52
N ALA A 95 12.76 8.07 -0.02
CA ALA A 95 11.31 8.20 0.11
C ALA A 95 10.83 8.04 1.56
N ILE A 96 11.51 7.26 2.40
CA ILE A 96 11.22 7.21 3.84
C ILE A 96 11.66 8.52 4.50
N GLU A 97 12.88 8.97 4.23
CA GLU A 97 13.45 10.18 4.83
C GLU A 97 12.63 11.43 4.49
N SER A 98 12.14 11.53 3.25
CA SER A 98 11.26 12.61 2.81
C SER A 98 9.82 12.48 3.31
N GLY A 99 9.50 11.39 4.02
CA GLY A 99 8.15 11.05 4.46
C GLY A 99 7.19 10.71 3.32
N MET A 100 7.67 10.44 2.10
CA MET A 100 6.83 10.04 0.96
C MET A 100 6.15 8.70 1.27
N ILE A 101 6.90 7.74 1.80
CA ILE A 101 6.37 6.48 2.34
C ILE A 101 6.67 6.38 3.84
N SER A 102 5.81 5.67 4.57
CA SER A 102 5.98 5.45 6.01
C SER A 102 6.94 4.29 6.31
N LYS A 103 6.94 3.26 5.47
CA LYS A 103 7.79 2.06 5.60
C LYS A 103 7.74 1.25 4.29
N TYR A 104 8.75 0.40 4.07
CA TYR A 104 8.69 -0.68 3.07
C TYR A 104 8.73 -2.06 3.75
N PHE A 105 8.21 -3.06 3.06
CA PHE A 105 8.22 -4.47 3.44
C PHE A 105 8.86 -5.29 2.32
N MET A 106 9.58 -6.34 2.69
CA MET A 106 10.19 -7.27 1.73
C MET A 106 9.38 -8.56 1.65
N LYS A 107 9.22 -9.12 0.45
CA LYS A 107 8.71 -10.48 0.24
C LYS A 107 9.87 -11.49 0.53
N PRO A 108 9.67 -12.57 1.31
CA PRO A 108 8.44 -12.95 2.01
C PRO A 108 8.18 -12.06 3.24
N PHE A 109 6.94 -11.60 3.40
CA PHE A 109 6.57 -10.63 4.44
C PHE A 109 5.89 -11.30 5.64
N SER A 110 5.99 -10.64 6.79
CA SER A 110 5.25 -11.01 8.00
C SER A 110 3.91 -10.28 8.05
N THR A 111 2.80 -11.04 8.12
CA THR A 111 1.46 -10.45 8.29
C THR A 111 1.34 -9.62 9.56
N LYS A 112 2.04 -10.03 10.63
CA LYS A 112 2.09 -9.32 11.91
C LYS A 112 2.76 -7.95 11.76
N GLU A 113 3.87 -7.89 11.02
CA GLU A 113 4.61 -6.65 10.83
C GLU A 113 3.80 -5.61 10.03
N ILE A 114 3.10 -6.06 8.98
CA ILE A 114 2.20 -5.20 8.21
C ILE A 114 1.05 -4.72 9.08
N ASP A 115 0.42 -5.60 9.85
CA ASP A 115 -0.69 -5.28 10.76
C ASP A 115 -0.29 -4.24 11.83
N GLU A 116 0.88 -4.41 12.44
CA GLU A 116 1.44 -3.45 13.41
C GLU A 116 1.72 -2.10 12.75
N SER A 117 2.25 -2.09 11.53
CA SER A 117 2.57 -0.87 10.79
C SER A 117 1.30 -0.12 10.37
N ILE A 118 0.26 -0.85 9.91
CA ILE A 118 -1.06 -0.28 9.59
C ILE A 118 -1.68 0.32 10.85
N THR A 119 -1.68 -0.43 11.96
CA THR A 119 -2.29 0.01 13.22
C THR A 119 -1.57 1.23 13.78
N SER A 120 -0.24 1.25 13.77
CA SER A 120 0.56 2.39 14.21
C SER A 120 0.30 3.63 13.35
N ALA A 121 0.15 3.46 12.03
CA ALA A 121 -0.12 4.55 11.11
C ALA A 121 -1.51 5.17 11.30
N LEU A 122 -2.51 4.39 11.73
CA LEU A 122 -3.88 4.87 12.00
C LEU A 122 -4.03 5.56 13.36
N LEU A 123 -3.04 5.44 14.26
CA LEU A 123 -3.02 6.08 15.57
C LEU A 123 -2.38 7.48 15.55
N ARG A 124 -1.83 7.89 14.41
CA ARG A 124 -1.20 9.20 14.19
C ARG A 124 -2.21 10.18 13.61
#